data_AF-A0A8S3YFI0-F1
#
_entry.id   AF-A0A8S3YFI0-F1
#
_cell.length_a   1.000
_cell.length_b   1.000
_cell.length_c   1.000
_cell.angle_alpha   90.00
_cell.angle_beta   90.00
_cell.angle_gamma   90.00
#
_symmetry.space_group_name_H-M   'P 1'
#
loop_
_entity.id
_entity.type
_entity.pdbx_description
1 polymer ?
#
loop_
_entity_poly.entity_id
_entity_poly.type
_entity_poly.pdbx_seq_one_letter_code
_entity_poly.pdbx_strand_id
1 'polypeptide(L)' 'VDENGKITRLRRECPNKYCGAGVFMASHFDRQYCGKCCLTYVFNKPGEEVES' A
#
# COMPACT_ATOMS: atom_id res chain seq x y z
N VAL A 1 -16.35 -1.21 7.46
CA VAL A 1 -16.76 -2.25 8.42
C VAL A 1 -18.18 -2.58 8.04
N ASP A 2 -18.41 -3.81 7.63
CA ASP A 2 -19.70 -4.21 7.08
C ASP A 2 -20.64 -4.64 8.22
N GLU A 3 -21.96 -4.62 8.00
CA GLU A 3 -22.99 -4.95 9.02
C GLU A 3 -22.86 -6.37 9.60
N ASN A 4 -22.16 -7.26 8.89
CA ASN A 4 -21.85 -8.63 9.34
C ASN A 4 -20.61 -8.73 10.25
N GLY A 5 -20.06 -7.60 10.72
CA GLY A 5 -18.85 -7.58 11.56
C GLY A 5 -17.55 -7.89 10.82
N LYS A 6 -17.59 -7.99 9.49
CA LYS A 6 -16.38 -8.17 8.67
C LYS A 6 -15.64 -6.85 8.52
N ILE A 7 -14.38 -6.83 8.91
CA ILE A 7 -13.50 -5.67 8.77
C ILE A 7 -12.70 -5.83 7.47
N THR A 8 -13.11 -5.10 6.44
CA THR A 8 -12.36 -4.97 5.20
C THR A 8 -11.33 -3.85 5.34
N ARG A 9 -10.06 -4.13 4.99
CA ARG A 9 -8.98 -3.14 4.99
C ARG A 9 -8.85 -2.58 3.58
N LEU A 10 -9.07 -1.26 3.44
CA LEU A 10 -9.07 -0.58 2.14
C LEU A 10 -7.67 -0.30 1.58
N ARG A 11 -6.66 -0.24 2.45
CA ARG A 11 -5.28 0.11 2.08
C ARG A 11 -4.37 -1.11 2.13
N ARG A 12 -3.39 -1.14 1.22
CA ARG A 12 -2.36 -2.18 1.13
C ARG A 12 -1.42 -2.11 2.34
N GLU A 13 -1.05 -3.26 2.89
CA GLU A 13 -0.01 -3.37 3.91
C GLU A 13 1.39 -3.22 3.28
N CYS A 14 2.32 -2.58 4.00
CA CYS A 14 3.67 -2.41 3.48
C CYS A 14 4.39 -3.78 3.40
N PRO A 15 4.97 -4.14 2.24
CA PRO A 15 5.60 -5.46 2.05
C PRO A 15 6.99 -5.56 2.73
N ASN A 16 7.50 -4.47 3.29
CA ASN A 16 8.82 -4.47 3.91
C ASN A 16 8.80 -5.33 5.19
N LYS A 17 9.81 -6.20 5.37
CA LYS A 17 9.95 -7.10 6.53
C LYS A 17 9.87 -6.37 7.88
N TYR A 18 10.25 -5.09 7.93
CA TYR A 18 10.21 -4.28 9.16
C TYR A 18 8.90 -3.48 9.33
N CYS A 19 8.03 -3.48 8.33
CA CYS A 19 6.79 -2.70 8.26
C CYS A 19 5.56 -3.57 7.94
N GLY A 20 5.53 -4.82 8.41
CA GLY A 20 4.42 -5.74 8.15
C GLY A 20 3.09 -5.37 8.82
N ALA A 21 2.32 -6.41 9.17
CA ALA A 21 0.94 -6.33 9.64
C ALA A 21 0.65 -5.11 10.54
N GLY A 22 -0.23 -4.23 10.04
CA GLY A 22 -0.64 -3.00 10.72
C GLY A 22 -0.02 -1.71 10.19
N VAL A 23 1.04 -1.76 9.36
CA VAL A 23 1.55 -0.57 8.65
C VAL A 23 0.98 -0.54 7.24
N PHE A 24 0.06 0.39 7.02
CA PHE A 24 -0.57 0.58 5.71
C PHE A 24 0.17 1.61 4.88
N MET A 25 0.25 1.37 3.57
CA MET A 25 0.74 2.37 2.62
C MET A 25 -0.31 3.47 2.43
N ALA A 26 0.15 4.71 2.41
CA ALA A 26 -0.63 5.89 2.08
C ALA A 26 -0.80 6.01 0.58
N SER A 27 -2.04 6.19 0.13
CA SER A 27 -2.37 6.38 -1.28
C SER A 27 -2.35 7.86 -1.61
N HIS A 28 -1.34 8.31 -2.36
CA HIS A 28 -1.32 9.61 -3.02
C HIS A 28 -1.79 9.47 -4.47
N PHE A 29 -1.95 10.60 -5.17
CA PHE A 29 -2.42 10.64 -6.55
C PHE A 29 -1.47 9.91 -7.53
N ASP A 30 -0.18 10.04 -7.32
CA ASP A 30 0.90 9.58 -8.19
C ASP A 30 1.67 8.37 -7.62
N ARG A 31 1.47 8.05 -6.34
CA ARG A 31 2.30 7.10 -5.60
C ARG A 31 1.61 6.46 -4.40
N GLN A 32 2.14 5.32 -3.97
CA GLN A 32 1.92 4.74 -2.65
C GLN A 32 3.14 4.98 -1.78
N TYR A 33 2.94 5.40 -0.53
CA TYR A 33 4.02 5.77 0.37
C TYR A 33 3.90 5.09 1.74
N CYS A 34 4.94 4.43 2.22
CA CYS A 34 5.01 3.93 3.58
C CYS A 34 5.60 4.99 4.52
N GLY A 35 4.83 5.48 5.49
CA GLY A 35 5.31 6.45 6.47
C GLY A 35 6.34 5.93 7.47
N LYS A 36 6.53 4.61 7.60
CA LYS A 36 7.45 4.00 8.58
C LYS A 36 8.85 3.75 8.02
N CYS A 37 8.96 3.18 6.81
CA CYS A 37 10.24 2.91 6.16
C CYS A 37 10.54 3.81 4.95
N CYS A 38 9.67 4.80 4.69
CA CYS A 38 9.79 5.72 3.56
C CYS A 38 9.75 5.05 2.16
N LEU A 39 9.30 3.79 2.07
CA LEU A 39 9.16 3.07 0.81
C LEU A 39 8.11 3.73 -0.08
N THR A 40 8.46 4.01 -1.34
CA THR A 40 7.58 4.67 -2.31
C THR A 40 7.40 3.81 -3.55
N TYR A 41 6.16 3.51 -3.93
CA TYR A 41 5.81 2.94 -5.24
C TYR A 41 5.13 4.02 -6.08
N VAL A 42 5.53 4.20 -7.34
CA VAL A 42 4.91 5.14 -8.27
C VAL A 42 4.09 4.37 -9.30
N PHE A 43 2.88 4.85 -9.61
CA PHE A 43 1.98 4.17 -10.55
C PHE A 43 2.28 4.50 -12.00
N ASN A 44 2.87 5.68 -12.25
CA ASN A 44 3.25 6.11 -13.58
C ASN A 44 4.75 5.97 -13.77
N LYS A 45 5.17 4.85 -14.36
CA LYS A 45 6.40 4.82 -15.16
C LYS A 45 6.00 4.81 -16.65
N PRO A 46 6.57 5.67 -17.50
CA PRO A 46 6.44 5.51 -18.93
C PRO A 46 7.24 4.27 -19.34
N GLY A 47 6.59 3.12 -19.47
CA GLY A 47 7.11 1.96 -20.21
C GLY A 47 7.57 0.72 -19.43
N GLU A 48 7.09 0.45 -18.21
CA GLU A 48 7.46 -0.78 -17.50
C GLU A 48 6.21 -1.55 -17.02
N GLU A 49 5.90 -2.63 -17.74
CA GLU A 49 5.09 -3.76 -17.28
C GLU A 49 5.83 -4.39 -16.09
N VAL A 50 5.31 -4.24 -14.88
CA VAL A 50 5.81 -5.01 -13.73
C VAL A 50 4.62 -5.57 -12.96
N GLU A 51 4.20 -6.74 -13.43
CA GLU A 51 4.04 -7.98 -12.67
C GLU A 51 3.28 -7.88 -11.32
N SER A 52 2.07 -8.43 -11.31
CA SER A 52 1.36 -8.88 -10.11
C SER A 52 1.91 -10.21 -9.60
#